data_AF-A0A965V416-F1
#
_entry.id   AF-A0A965V416-F1
#
_cell.length_a   1.000
_cell.length_b   1.000
_cell.length_c   1.000
_cell.angle_alpha   90.00
_cell.angle_beta   90.00
_cell.angle_gamma   90.00
#
_symmetry.space_group_name_H-M   'P 1'
#
loop_
_entity.id
_entity.type
_entity.pdbx_description
1 polymer ?
#
loop_
_entity_poly.entity_id
_entity_poly.type
_entity_poly.pdbx_seq_one_letter_code
_entity_poly.pdbx_strand_id
1 'polypeptide(L)'
;MRTRPARAPVGRAASRAALVLGVLLVLSACFRPTPAPYTPKDPALTALPLFFYPTAVPSAPAKAFIFFVGNDIGFWGAHQDLAKRLAGAGYDVVGFDTKLYFDRLPEADALRATRYGD
;
A
#
# COMPACT_ATOMS: atom_id res chain seq x y z
N MET A 1 -22.24 56.99 36.75
CA MET A 1 -22.54 56.28 35.48
C MET A 1 -21.32 55.43 35.14
N ARG A 2 -21.37 54.10 35.38
CA ARG A 2 -20.22 53.18 35.30
C ARG A 2 -20.42 52.30 34.06
N THR A 3 -19.58 52.46 33.03
CA THR A 3 -19.66 51.69 31.78
C THR A 3 -18.98 50.31 31.95
N ARG A 4 -19.69 49.26 31.55
CA ARG A 4 -19.24 47.85 31.58
C ARG A 4 -18.40 47.56 30.33
N PRO A 5 -17.23 46.89 30.41
CA PRO A 5 -16.52 46.49 29.20
C PRO A 5 -17.19 45.27 28.54
N ALA A 6 -17.36 45.34 27.23
CA ALA A 6 -17.85 44.25 26.40
C ALA A 6 -16.78 43.14 26.28
N ARG A 7 -17.15 41.89 26.59
CA ARG A 7 -16.31 40.72 26.34
C ARG A 7 -16.41 40.34 24.86
N ALA A 8 -15.28 40.35 24.16
CA ALA A 8 -15.16 39.88 22.78
C ALA A 8 -15.31 38.35 22.69
N PRO A 9 -15.85 37.81 21.57
CA PRO A 9 -16.22 36.39 21.43
C PRO A 9 -15.02 35.55 20.97
N VAL A 10 -14.13 35.16 21.88
CA VAL A 10 -12.93 34.35 21.54
C VAL A 10 -13.23 32.85 21.41
N GLY A 11 -14.44 32.39 21.75
CA GLY A 11 -14.72 30.96 21.97
C GLY A 11 -14.97 30.07 20.75
N ARG A 12 -15.40 30.62 19.60
CA ARG A 12 -15.91 29.77 18.47
C ARG A 12 -14.84 29.35 17.47
N ALA A 13 -13.81 30.17 17.24
CA ALA A 13 -12.73 29.84 16.30
C ALA A 13 -11.78 28.77 16.86
N ALA A 14 -11.44 28.87 18.15
CA ALA A 14 -10.56 27.92 18.82
C ALA A 14 -11.13 26.49 18.87
N SER A 15 -12.45 26.34 19.04
CA SER A 15 -13.11 25.02 19.06
C SER A 15 -13.11 24.32 17.70
N ARG A 16 -13.26 25.05 16.60
CA ARG A 16 -13.24 24.46 15.24
C ARG A 16 -11.84 24.00 14.85
N ALA A 17 -10.82 24.78 15.19
CA ALA A 17 -9.43 24.42 14.94
C ALA A 17 -9.02 23.16 15.74
N ALA A 18 -9.43 23.06 17.01
CA ALA A 18 -9.16 21.90 17.84
C ALA A 18 -9.84 20.61 17.32
N LEU A 19 -11.08 20.72 16.82
CA LEU A 19 -11.80 19.58 16.24
C LEU A 19 -11.14 19.08 14.95
N VAL A 20 -10.77 19.99 14.04
CA VAL A 20 -10.10 19.63 12.78
C VAL A 20 -8.75 18.99 13.05
N LEU A 21 -7.97 19.54 13.98
CA LEU A 21 -6.68 18.98 14.37
C LEU A 21 -6.82 17.60 15.03
N GLY A 22 -7.84 17.42 15.87
CA GLY A 22 -8.16 16.12 16.48
C GLY A 22 -8.52 15.05 15.45
N VAL A 23 -9.34 15.38 14.44
CA VAL A 23 -9.71 14.45 13.36
C VAL A 23 -8.49 14.07 12.51
N LEU A 24 -7.63 15.02 12.17
CA LEU A 24 -6.38 14.77 11.42
C LEU A 24 -5.41 13.85 12.17
N LEU A 25 -5.30 14.01 13.50
CA LEU A 25 -4.45 13.16 14.34
C LEU A 25 -4.99 11.72 14.43
N VAL A 26 -6.31 11.54 14.56
CA VAL A 26 -6.94 10.20 14.58
C VAL A 26 -6.77 9.49 13.24
N LEU A 27 -6.95 10.18 12.11
CA LEU A 27 -6.74 9.61 10.78
C LEU A 27 -5.28 9.23 10.52
N SER A 28 -4.32 10.01 11.04
CA SER A 28 -2.88 9.73 10.88
C SER A 28 -2.41 8.55 11.72
N ALA A 29 -3.00 8.29 12.89
CA ALA A 29 -2.63 7.16 13.75
C ALA A 29 -3.00 5.79 13.17
N CYS A 30 -4.00 5.75 12.28
CA CYS A 30 -4.40 4.55 11.54
C CYS A 30 -3.54 4.29 10.30
N PHE A 31 -2.84 5.31 9.80
CA PHE A 31 -1.92 5.20 8.67
C PHE A 31 -0.48 5.10 9.17
N ARG A 32 -0.10 3.91 9.68
CA ARG A 32 1.33 3.61 9.83
C ARG A 32 1.91 3.39 8.44
N PRO A 33 2.90 4.18 7.98
CA PRO A 33 3.54 3.95 6.70
C PRO A 33 4.15 2.56 6.71
N THR A 34 3.61 1.66 5.91
CA THR A 34 4.12 0.31 5.83
C THR A 34 5.50 0.37 5.17
N PRO A 35 6.54 -0.31 5.70
CA PRO A 35 7.89 -0.24 5.12
C PRO A 35 7.86 -0.56 3.63
N ALA A 36 8.54 0.25 2.82
CA ALA A 36 8.50 0.08 1.38
C ALA A 36 8.96 -1.33 0.97
N PRO A 37 8.39 -1.91 -0.11
CA PRO A 37 8.91 -3.13 -0.70
C PRO A 37 10.40 -2.99 -1.02
N TYR A 38 11.11 -4.12 -1.00
CA TYR A 38 12.51 -4.16 -1.44
C TYR A 38 12.60 -3.85 -2.94
N THR A 39 13.56 -3.00 -3.31
CA THR A 39 13.88 -2.73 -4.71
C THR A 39 14.92 -3.75 -5.19
N PRO A 40 14.59 -4.62 -6.17
CA PRO A 40 15.55 -5.58 -6.71
C PRO A 40 16.69 -4.85 -7.44
N LYS A 41 17.90 -5.43 -7.39
CA LYS A 41 19.07 -4.88 -8.10
C LYS A 41 19.08 -5.20 -9.59
N ASP A 42 18.35 -6.24 -10.00
CA ASP A 42 18.26 -6.65 -11.40
C ASP A 42 17.32 -5.67 -12.15
N PRO A 43 17.84 -4.97 -13.18
CA PRO A 43 17.02 -4.03 -13.95
C PRO A 43 15.84 -4.71 -14.65
N ALA A 44 15.96 -5.98 -15.05
CA ALA A 44 14.86 -6.72 -15.67
C ALA A 44 13.69 -6.90 -14.69
N LEU A 45 13.99 -7.08 -13.40
CA LEU A 45 12.97 -7.21 -12.35
C LEU A 45 12.37 -5.86 -11.96
N THR A 46 13.16 -4.79 -11.93
CA THR A 46 12.63 -3.43 -11.66
C THR A 46 11.66 -2.95 -12.74
N ALA A 47 11.79 -3.48 -13.96
CA ALA A 47 10.92 -3.15 -15.06
C ALA A 47 9.57 -3.86 -14.98
N LEU A 48 9.33 -4.78 -14.04
CA LEU A 48 8.09 -5.56 -13.90
C LEU A 48 7.23 -5.02 -12.74
N PRO A 49 5.89 -5.17 -12.80
CA PRO A 49 4.99 -4.72 -11.73
C PRO A 49 5.01 -5.72 -10.56
N LEU A 50 6.17 -5.85 -9.92
CA LEU A 50 6.46 -6.80 -8.85
C LEU A 50 6.80 -6.10 -7.55
N PHE A 51 6.37 -6.69 -6.44
CA PHE A 51 6.62 -6.22 -5.09
C PHE A 51 7.44 -7.27 -4.33
N PHE A 52 8.62 -6.92 -3.86
CA PHE A 52 9.52 -7.86 -3.19
C PHE A 52 9.49 -7.67 -1.67
N TYR A 53 9.25 -8.77 -0.95
CA TYR A 53 9.33 -8.84 0.50
C TYR A 53 10.27 -9.99 0.88
N PRO A 54 11.59 -9.72 0.97
CA PRO A 54 12.53 -10.72 1.42
C PRO A 54 12.27 -11.09 2.88
N THR A 55 12.63 -12.32 3.24
CA THR A 55 12.57 -12.85 4.60
C THR A 55 13.22 -11.88 5.57
N ALA A 56 12.50 -11.56 6.65
CA ALA A 56 13.01 -10.69 7.71
C ALA A 56 13.83 -11.47 8.75
N VAL A 57 14.06 -12.78 8.54
CA VAL A 57 14.87 -13.64 9.40
C VAL A 57 16.32 -13.65 8.87
N PRO A 58 17.26 -12.90 9.48
CA PRO A 58 18.56 -12.60 8.86
C PRO A 58 19.54 -13.79 8.86
N SER A 59 19.31 -14.77 9.72
CA SER A 59 20.25 -15.85 10.04
C SER A 59 19.86 -17.20 9.44
N ALA A 60 18.83 -17.24 8.60
CA ALA A 60 18.37 -18.47 7.96
C ALA A 60 17.96 -18.21 6.50
N PRO A 61 18.14 -19.19 5.60
CA PRO A 61 17.54 -19.11 4.28
C PRO A 61 16.02 -19.04 4.40
N ALA A 62 15.35 -18.46 3.41
CA ALA A 62 13.90 -18.43 3.35
C ALA A 62 13.34 -19.87 3.41
N LYS A 63 12.28 -20.07 4.19
CA LYS A 63 11.59 -21.36 4.33
C LYS A 63 11.00 -21.82 3.00
N ALA A 64 10.49 -20.88 2.22
CA ALA A 64 10.02 -21.07 0.86
C ALA A 64 9.91 -19.71 0.15
N PHE A 65 9.78 -19.77 -1.17
CA PHE A 65 9.37 -18.65 -2.00
C PHE A 65 7.86 -18.70 -2.21
N ILE A 66 7.18 -17.56 -1.99
CA ILE A 66 5.75 -17.40 -2.19
C ILE A 66 5.54 -16.38 -3.31
N PHE A 67 4.93 -16.83 -4.41
CA PHE A 67 4.47 -15.96 -5.47
C PHE A 67 3.00 -15.63 -5.21
N PHE A 68 2.73 -14.37 -4.88
CA PHE A 68 1.39 -13.91 -4.57
C PHE A 68 0.84 -13.14 -5.77
N VAL A 69 -0.08 -13.78 -6.49
CA VAL A 69 -0.78 -13.15 -7.60
C VAL A 69 -1.92 -12.28 -7.05
N GLY A 70 -1.83 -10.96 -7.23
CA GLY A 70 -2.90 -10.05 -6.85
C GLY A 70 -4.17 -10.29 -7.67
N ASN A 71 -5.31 -9.80 -7.20
CA ASN A 71 -6.56 -9.89 -7.95
C ASN A 71 -6.70 -8.72 -8.95
N ASP A 72 -7.89 -8.55 -9.49
CA ASP A 72 -8.28 -7.51 -10.45
C ASP A 72 -8.03 -6.08 -9.97
N ILE A 73 -7.95 -5.85 -8.65
CA ILE A 73 -7.57 -4.56 -8.06
C ILE A 73 -6.06 -4.39 -7.86
N GLY A 74 -5.23 -5.38 -8.22
CA GLY A 74 -3.78 -5.35 -8.12
C GLY A 74 -3.24 -5.77 -6.74
N PHE A 75 -1.97 -5.43 -6.46
CA PHE A 75 -1.29 -5.81 -5.22
C PHE A 75 -1.42 -4.73 -4.13
N TRP A 76 -2.68 -4.46 -3.75
CA TRP A 76 -3.05 -3.39 -2.82
C TRP A 76 -2.71 -3.69 -1.34
N GLY A 77 -2.96 -2.72 -0.45
CA GLY A 77 -2.46 -2.70 0.93
C GLY A 77 -2.65 -3.99 1.73
N ALA A 78 -3.81 -4.63 1.66
CA ALA A 78 -4.07 -5.89 2.36
C ALA A 78 -3.13 -7.03 1.92
N HIS A 79 -2.78 -7.10 0.63
CA HIS A 79 -1.82 -8.09 0.11
C HIS A 79 -0.42 -7.80 0.62
N GLN A 80 -0.04 -6.52 0.67
CA GLN A 80 1.25 -6.08 1.19
C GLN A 80 1.38 -6.40 2.69
N ASP A 81 0.33 -6.22 3.47
CA ASP A 81 0.30 -6.55 4.89
C ASP A 81 0.46 -8.06 5.12
N LEU A 82 -0.20 -8.89 4.32
CA LEU A 82 -0.02 -10.35 4.38
C LEU A 82 1.40 -10.75 3.97
N ALA A 83 1.93 -10.20 2.86
CA ALA A 83 3.28 -10.48 2.40
C ALA A 83 4.34 -10.13 3.45
N LYS A 84 4.17 -9.02 4.18
CA LYS A 84 5.06 -8.66 5.30
C LYS A 84 4.97 -9.64 6.46
N ARG A 85 3.77 -10.10 6.82
CA ARG A 85 3.59 -11.11 7.88
C ARG A 85 4.28 -12.41 7.50
N LEU A 86 4.19 -12.82 6.23
CA LEU A 86 4.88 -13.99 5.70
C LEU A 86 6.42 -13.78 5.69
N ALA A 87 6.89 -12.61 5.28
CA ALA A 87 8.31 -12.25 5.37
C ALA A 87 8.83 -12.30 6.82
N GLY A 88 8.06 -11.78 7.77
CA GLY A 88 8.34 -11.89 9.21
C GLY A 88 8.33 -13.32 9.73
N ALA A 89 7.58 -14.21 9.10
CA ALA A 89 7.54 -15.64 9.42
C ALA A 89 8.67 -16.44 8.74
N GLY A 90 9.52 -15.80 7.94
CA GLY A 90 10.69 -16.42 7.31
C GLY A 90 10.51 -16.84 5.85
N TYR A 91 9.55 -16.29 5.13
CA TYR A 91 9.32 -16.57 3.70
C TYR A 91 9.83 -15.42 2.82
N ASP A 92 10.29 -15.73 1.62
CA ASP A 92 10.49 -14.72 0.58
C ASP A 92 9.19 -14.59 -0.22
N VAL A 93 8.63 -13.38 -0.31
CA VAL A 93 7.39 -13.13 -1.03
C VAL A 93 7.61 -12.20 -2.21
N VAL A 94 7.10 -12.60 -3.37
CA VAL A 94 7.01 -11.76 -4.57
C VAL A 94 5.54 -11.56 -4.91
N GLY A 95 5.05 -10.34 -4.76
CA GLY A 95 3.70 -9.92 -5.13
C GLY A 95 3.66 -9.49 -6.60
N PHE A 96 2.68 -9.99 -7.35
CA PHE A 96 2.38 -9.53 -8.71
C PHE A 96 1.22 -8.55 -8.64
N ASP A 97 1.43 -7.35 -9.17
CA ASP A 97 0.31 -6.45 -9.43
C ASP A 97 -0.32 -6.84 -10.77
N THR A 98 -1.30 -7.73 -10.68
CA THR A 98 -2.00 -8.30 -11.82
C THR A 98 -2.69 -7.26 -12.68
N LYS A 99 -3.19 -6.17 -12.07
CA LYS A 99 -3.80 -5.05 -12.79
C LYS A 99 -2.76 -4.39 -13.70
N LEU A 100 -1.65 -3.93 -13.13
CA LEU A 100 -0.57 -3.32 -13.92
C LEU A 100 0.11 -4.31 -14.87
N TYR A 101 0.12 -5.60 -14.53
CA TYR A 101 0.65 -6.63 -15.41
C TYR A 101 -0.20 -6.76 -16.69
N PHE A 102 -1.53 -6.81 -16.55
CA PHE A 102 -2.42 -6.91 -17.70
C PHE A 102 -2.46 -5.63 -18.54
N ASP A 103 -2.33 -4.45 -17.93
CA ASP A 103 -2.22 -3.17 -18.66
C ASP A 103 -1.01 -3.11 -19.62
N ARG A 104 -0.01 -3.99 -19.43
CA ARG A 104 1.20 -4.04 -20.25
C ARG A 104 1.15 -5.09 -21.35
N LEU A 105 0.16 -5.96 -21.34
CA LEU A 105 0.00 -6.91 -22.42
C LEU A 105 -0.41 -6.14 -23.69
N PRO A 106 0.13 -6.53 -24.87
CA PRO A 106 -0.40 -6.01 -26.13
C PRO A 106 -1.91 -6.21 -26.18
N GLU A 107 -2.66 -5.32 -26.83
CA GLU A 107 -4.10 -5.51 -27.08
C GLU A 107 -4.32 -6.90 -27.65
N ALA A 108 -4.83 -7.79 -26.80
CA ALA A 108 -4.81 -9.22 -27.03
C ALA A 108 -6.13 -9.69 -27.62
N ASP A 109 -7.01 -8.80 -28.07
CA ASP A 109 -8.33 -9.22 -28.57
C ASP A 109 -8.18 -10.12 -29.79
N ALA A 110 -7.31 -9.74 -30.74
CA ALA A 110 -6.98 -10.58 -31.90
C ALA A 110 -6.17 -11.86 -31.55
N LEU A 111 -5.34 -11.82 -30.50
CA LEU A 111 -4.50 -12.95 -30.06
C LEU A 111 -5.24 -13.93 -29.14
N ARG A 112 -6.26 -13.48 -28.41
CA ARG A 112 -7.17 -14.30 -27.61
C ARG A 112 -8.15 -15.04 -28.51
N ALA A 113 -8.77 -14.33 -29.46
CA ALA A 113 -9.71 -14.92 -30.40
C ALA A 113 -9.06 -16.06 -31.20
N THR A 114 -7.79 -15.91 -31.60
CA THR A 114 -7.05 -16.94 -32.33
C THR A 114 -6.55 -18.11 -31.48
N ARG A 115 -6.36 -17.94 -30.16
CA ARG A 115 -5.88 -19.01 -29.27
C ARG A 115 -6.97 -19.80 -28.55
N TYR A 116 -8.13 -19.18 -28.31
CA TYR A 116 -9.20 -19.78 -27.52
C TYR A 116 -10.52 -19.98 -28.28
N GLY A 117 -10.58 -19.57 -29.56
CA GLY A 117 -11.56 -19.98 -30.57
C GLY A 117 -13.01 -20.10 -30.09
N ASP A 118 -13.81 -19.05 -30.35
CA ASP A 118 -15.26 -19.20 -30.49
C ASP A 118 -15.59 -19.69 -31.91
#